data_AF-A0A0J1PPC1-F1
#
_entry.id   AF-A0A0J1PPC1-F1
#
_cell.length_a   1.000
_cell.length_b   1.000
_cell.length_c   1.000
_cell.angle_alpha   90.00
_cell.angle_beta   90.00
_cell.angle_gamma   90.00
#
_symmetry.space_group_name_H-M   'P 1'
#
loop_
_entity.id
_entity.type
_entity.pdbx_description
1 polymer ?
#
loop_
_entity_poly.entity_id
_entity_poly.type
_entity_poly.pdbx_seq_one_letter_code
_entity_poly.pdbx_strand_id
1 'polypeptide(L)' 'MAEPYLKNRRRFTSSLDNQLVPLFDALAAKTRIPKSRLLDEAIEDLLVKHGVPGKQVDSQN' A
#
# COMPACT_ATOMS: atom_id res chain seq x y z
N MET A 1 -0.38 -19.26 -19.44
CA MET A 1 -0.40 -17.80 -19.23
C MET A 1 0.72 -17.48 -18.26
N ALA A 2 1.72 -16.71 -18.65
CA ALA A 2 2.82 -16.36 -17.73
C ALA A 2 2.27 -15.45 -16.63
N GLU A 3 2.55 -15.79 -15.37
CA GLU A 3 2.16 -14.93 -14.26
C GLU A 3 2.88 -13.58 -14.39
N PRO A 4 2.18 -12.44 -14.25
CA PRO A 4 2.80 -11.14 -14.34
C PRO A 4 3.82 -10.97 -13.20
N TYR A 5 5.11 -11.03 -13.54
CA TYR A 5 6.21 -10.85 -12.59
C TYR A 5 6.33 -9.37 -12.21
N LEU A 6 5.95 -9.03 -10.99
CA LEU A 6 6.06 -7.68 -10.44
C LEU A 6 7.43 -7.53 -9.76
N LYS A 7 8.36 -6.80 -10.38
CA LYS A 7 9.74 -6.61 -9.88
C LYS A 7 9.80 -5.98 -8.48
N ASN A 8 8.89 -5.04 -8.19
CA ASN A 8 8.94 -4.21 -6.98
C ASN A 8 7.73 -4.39 -6.05
N ARG A 9 6.81 -5.32 -6.36
CA ARG A 9 5.55 -5.50 -5.62
C ARG A 9 5.28 -6.99 -5.39
N ARG A 10 4.97 -7.37 -4.15
CA ARG A 10 4.51 -8.73 -3.81
C ARG A 10 2.98 -8.71 -3.65
N ARG A 11 2.29 -9.72 -4.17
CA ARG A 11 0.83 -9.86 -3.96
C ARG A 11 0.57 -10.09 -2.47
N PHE A 12 -0.24 -9.23 -1.88
CA PHE A 12 -0.69 -9.32 -0.50
C PHE A 12 -2.21 -9.54 -0.49
N THR A 13 -2.65 -10.67 0.07
CA THR A 13 -4.07 -10.99 0.24
C THR A 13 -4.36 -11.04 1.72
N SER A 14 -5.10 -10.06 2.22
CA SER A 14 -5.51 -9.98 3.62
C SER A 14 -7.01 -9.75 3.73
N SER A 15 -7.56 -10.12 4.88
CA SER A 15 -8.90 -9.71 5.29
C SER A 15 -8.85 -8.28 5.84
N LEU A 16 -9.85 -7.47 5.49
CA LEU A 16 -10.01 -6.08 5.94
C LEU A 16 -11.46 -5.93 6.42
N ASP A 17 -11.70 -5.07 7.42
CA ASP A 17 -13.06 -4.82 7.93
C ASP A 17 -14.02 -4.37 6.81
N ASN A 18 -15.17 -5.02 6.72
CA ASN A 18 -16.21 -4.72 5.72
C ASN A 18 -16.61 -3.24 5.72
N GLN A 19 -16.59 -2.56 6.87
CA GLN A 19 -16.94 -1.14 6.98
C GLN A 19 -15.87 -0.21 6.36
N LEU A 20 -14.61 -0.65 6.31
CA LEU A 20 -13.50 0.14 5.79
C LEU A 20 -13.36 0.05 4.26
N VAL A 21 -13.85 -1.04 3.64
CA VAL A 21 -13.84 -1.23 2.19
C VAL A 21 -14.48 -0.06 1.43
N PRO A 22 -15.74 0.35 1.72
CA PRO A 22 -16.37 1.45 0.98
C PRO A 22 -15.67 2.79 1.22
N LEU A 23 -15.13 3.01 2.42
CA LEU A 23 -14.39 4.24 2.77
C LEU A 23 -13.07 4.32 2.01
N PHE A 24 -12.36 3.20 1.90
CA PHE A 24 -11.11 3.11 1.17
C PHE A 24 -11.33 3.32 -0.34
N ASP A 25 -12.42 2.77 -0.88
CA ASP A 25 -12.81 2.96 -2.27
C ASP A 25 -13.16 4.42 -2.57
N ALA A 26 -13.91 5.06 -1.68
CA ALA A 26 -14.23 6.48 -1.78
C ALA A 26 -12.97 7.36 -1.67
N LEU A 27 -12.02 6.99 -0.80
CA LEU A 27 -10.73 7.69 -0.66
C LEU A 27 -9.94 7.63 -1.97
N ALA A 28 -9.80 6.45 -2.57
CA ALA A 28 -9.11 6.27 -3.85
C ALA A 28 -9.77 7.07 -4.98
N ALA A 29 -11.11 7.11 -5.01
CA ALA A 29 -11.85 7.91 -5.98
C ALA A 29 -11.65 9.42 -5.78
N LYS A 30 -11.62 9.89 -4.52
CA LYS A 30 -11.45 11.31 -4.17
C LYS A 30 -10.03 11.81 -4.46
N THR A 31 -9.02 11.05 -4.09
CA THR A 31 -7.61 11.43 -4.25
C THR A 31 -7.08 11.14 -5.66
N ARG A 32 -7.79 10.30 -6.42
CA ARG A 32 -7.35 9.73 -7.71
C ARG A 32 -6.03 8.95 -7.60
N ILE A 33 -5.70 8.47 -6.41
CA ILE A 33 -4.52 7.64 -6.15
C ILE A 33 -4.95 6.17 -6.23
N PRO A 34 -4.20 5.29 -6.92
CA PRO A 34 -4.55 3.88 -6.99
C PRO A 34 -4.51 3.25 -5.59
N LYS A 35 -5.48 2.36 -5.31
CA LYS A 35 -5.61 1.65 -4.03
C LYS A 35 -4.31 0.99 -3.56
N SER A 36 -3.53 0.41 -4.48
CA SER A 36 -2.23 -0.19 -4.15
C SER A 36 -1.24 0.80 -3.56
N ARG A 37 -1.20 2.05 -4.04
CA ARG A 37 -0.31 3.09 -3.54
C ARG A 37 -0.78 3.65 -2.20
N LEU A 38 -2.10 3.80 -2.00
CA LEU A 38 -2.66 4.18 -0.69
C LEU A 38 -2.41 3.10 0.38
N LEU A 39 -2.43 1.81 -0.02
CA LEU A 39 -2.05 0.72 0.88
C LEU A 39 -0.57 0.79 1.24
N ASP A 40 0.31 1.04 0.27
CA ASP A 40 1.75 1.21 0.53
C ASP A 40 1.96 2.35 1.57
N GLU A 41 1.31 3.50 1.37
CA GLU A 41 1.37 4.67 2.28
C GLU A 41 0.86 4.33 3.69
N ALA A 42 -0.32 3.70 3.80
CA ALA A 42 -0.88 3.33 5.10
C ALA A 42 0.01 2.34 5.88
N ILE A 43 0.68 1.42 5.17
CA ILE A 43 1.61 0.47 5.79
C ILE A 43 2.90 1.18 6.22
N GLU A 44 3.44 2.09 5.41
CA GLU A 44 4.61 2.90 5.77
C GLU A 44 4.36 3.73 7.04
N ASP A 45 3.22 4.44 7.09
CA ASP A 45 2.82 5.22 8.27
C ASP A 45 2.67 4.35 9.52
N LEU A 46 2.11 3.13 9.37
CA LEU A 46 1.96 2.19 10.47
C LEU A 46 3.31 1.66 10.96
N LEU A 47 4.23 1.34 10.05
CA LEU A 47 5.60 0.92 10.40
C LEU A 47 6.33 2.00 11.19
N VAL A 48 6.27 3.25 10.72
CA VAL A 48 6.86 4.41 11.41
C VAL A 48 6.25 4.59 12.79
N LYS A 49 4.92 4.49 12.91
CA LYS A 49 4.21 4.59 14.19
C LYS A 49 4.67 3.53 15.21
N HIS A 50 5.10 2.36 14.75
CA HIS A 50 5.61 1.27 15.58
C HIS A 50 7.13 1.28 15.74
N GLY A 51 7.82 2.34 15.30
CA GLY A 51 9.28 2.48 15.46
C GLY A 51 10.09 1.62 14.50
N VAL A 52 9.45 1.03 13.49
CA VAL A 52 10.17 0.39 12.39
C VAL A 52 10.59 1.50 11.43
N PRO A 53 11.90 1.67 11.16
CA PRO A 53 12.32 2.66 10.17
C PRO A 53 11.69 2.29 8.84
N GLY A 54 10.79 3.15 8.35
CA GLY A 54 10.24 3.06 7.00
C GLY A 54 11.38 3.04 5.98
N LYS A 55 11.10 2.59 4.75
CA LYS A 55 12.09 2.50 3.68
C LYS A 55 12.87 3.82 3.60
N GLN A 56 14.13 3.80 4.07
CA GLN A 56 15.09 4.81 3.67
C GLN A 56 15.24 4.58 2.18
N VAL A 57 14.66 5.47 1.39
CA VAL A 57 14.96 5.53 -0.04
C VAL A 57 16.41 5.95 -0.07
N ASP A 58 17.30 4.96 -0.09
CA ASP A 58 18.69 5.16 -0.44
C ASP A 58 18.69 5.77 -1.84
N SER A 59 18.80 7.09 -1.86
CA SER A 59 19.12 7.88 -3.03
C SER A 59 20.57 7.55 -3.37
N GLN A 60 20.78 6.38 -3.98
CA GLN A 60 22.07 5.93 -4.47
C GLN A 60 21.89 5.54 -5.94
N ASN A 61 22.38 6.49 -6.75
CA ASN A 61 22.91 6.37 -8.11
C ASN A 61 21.95 6.51 -9.31
#